data_AF-A0A2A2LJM8-F1
#
_entry.id   AF-A0A2A2LJM8-F1
#
_cell.length_a   1.000
_cell.length_b   1.000
_cell.length_c   1.000
_cell.angle_alpha   90.00
_cell.angle_beta   90.00
_cell.angle_gamma   90.00
#
_symmetry.space_group_name_H-M   'P 1'
#
loop_
_entity.id
_entity.type
_entity.pdbx_description
1 polymer ?
#
loop_
_entity_poly.entity_id
_entity_poly.type
_entity_poly.pdbx_seq_one_letter_code
_entity_poly.pdbx_strand_id
1 'polypeptide(L)'
;MLYIIRERRCEVIVRTVIQALDDNSSQTDNQQRAADIEYNSCYLQSKTLSSFNHKAAQSYLSAIKDATKNGMEYDSSSASAI
;
A
#
# COMPACT_ATOMS: atom_id res chain seq x y z
N MET A 1 43.99 -39.59 -10.27
CA MET A 1 44.05 -38.11 -10.39
C MET A 1 42.73 -37.48 -10.86
N LEU A 2 42.06 -38.00 -11.90
CA LEU A 2 40.77 -37.48 -12.40
C LEU A 2 39.64 -37.39 -11.35
N TYR A 3 39.57 -38.36 -10.42
CA TYR A 3 38.52 -38.44 -9.41
C TYR A 3 38.55 -37.28 -8.40
N ILE A 4 39.76 -36.89 -7.98
CA ILE A 4 39.99 -35.78 -7.04
C ILE A 4 39.61 -34.44 -7.68
N ILE A 5 39.87 -34.27 -8.98
CA ILE A 5 39.51 -33.05 -9.71
C ILE A 5 38.00 -32.90 -9.85
N ARG A 6 37.26 -34.02 -10.03
CA ARG A 6 35.79 -34.02 -10.10
C ARG A 6 35.15 -33.63 -8.76
N GLU A 7 35.64 -34.16 -7.63
CA GLU A 7 35.15 -33.79 -6.30
C GLU A 7 35.36 -32.31 -5.99
N ARG A 8 36.56 -31.78 -6.26
CA ARG A 8 36.89 -30.36 -6.04
C ARG A 8 35.96 -29.43 -6.83
N ARG A 9 35.57 -29.82 -8.05
CA ARG A 9 34.64 -29.04 -8.88
C ARG A 9 33.21 -29.08 -8.34
N CYS A 10 32.74 -30.24 -7.86
CA CYS A 10 31.43 -30.33 -7.22
C CYS A 10 31.36 -29.48 -5.95
N GLU A 11 32.40 -29.50 -5.12
CA GLU A 11 32.42 -28.73 -3.88
C GLU A 11 32.33 -27.21 -4.12
N VAL A 12 33.06 -26.70 -5.12
CA VAL A 12 33.01 -25.28 -5.50
C VAL A 12 31.63 -24.89 -6.01
N ILE A 13 31.02 -25.72 -6.86
CA ILE A 13 29.67 -25.46 -7.39
C ILE A 13 28.65 -25.45 -6.25
N VAL A 14 28.72 -26.40 -5.33
CA VAL A 14 27.80 -26.48 -4.18
C VAL A 14 27.95 -25.25 -3.28
N ARG A 15 29.18 -24.83 -2.97
CA ARG A 15 29.44 -23.62 -2.17
C ARG A 15 28.90 -22.35 -2.84
N THR A 16 29.10 -22.20 -4.15
CA THR A 16 28.58 -21.06 -4.92
C THR A 16 27.05 -21.05 -4.95
N VAL A 17 26.41 -22.21 -5.13
CA VAL A 17 24.94 -22.31 -5.10
C VAL A 17 24.39 -21.94 -3.72
N ILE A 18 25.02 -22.42 -2.63
CA ILE A 18 24.61 -22.09 -1.26
C ILE A 18 24.72 -20.59 -1.00
N GLN A 19 25.84 -19.96 -1.38
CA GLN A 19 26.02 -18.51 -1.22
C GLN A 19 24.96 -17.72 -2.01
N ALA A 20 24.71 -18.09 -3.26
CA ALA A 20 23.69 -17.42 -4.07
C ALA A 20 22.28 -17.58 -3.51
N LEU A 21 21.97 -18.69 -2.85
CA LEU A 21 20.69 -18.90 -2.18
C LEU A 21 20.57 -18.07 -0.90
N ASP A 22 21.65 -17.94 -0.13
CA ASP A 22 21.69 -17.16 1.11
C ASP A 22 21.58 -15.64 0.84
N ASP A 23 22.30 -15.15 -0.17
CA ASP A 23 22.22 -13.75 -0.61
C ASP A 23 20.79 -13.38 -1.07
N ASN A 24 20.13 -14.28 -1.80
CA ASN A 24 18.75 -14.10 -2.27
C ASN A 24 17.71 -14.23 -1.15
N SER A 25 17.97 -15.04 -0.13
CA SER A 25 17.13 -15.17 1.07
C SER A 25 16.93 -13.79 1.74
N SER A 26 18.03 -13.05 1.92
CA SER A 26 18.00 -11.70 2.52
C SER A 26 17.21 -10.65 1.73
N GLN A 27 17.04 -10.87 0.41
CA GLN A 27 16.31 -9.96 -0.47
C GLN A 27 14.79 -10.12 -0.33
N THR A 28 14.31 -11.33 -0.02
CA THR A 28 12.88 -11.66 0.07
C THR A 28 12.22 -10.95 1.26
N ASP A 29 12.91 -10.89 2.41
CA ASP A 29 12.42 -10.21 3.61
C ASP A 29 12.27 -8.70 3.38
N ASN A 30 13.17 -8.09 2.63
CA ASN A 30 13.11 -6.66 2.33
C ASN A 30 11.99 -6.30 1.33
N GLN A 31 11.71 -7.20 0.37
CA GLN A 31 10.59 -7.03 -0.57
C GLN A 31 9.24 -7.18 0.12
N GLN A 32 9.09 -8.17 1.02
CA GLN A 32 7.87 -8.33 1.80
C GLN A 32 7.61 -7.11 2.69
N ARG A 33 8.65 -6.60 3.37
CA ARG A 33 8.53 -5.41 4.23
C ARG A 33 8.12 -4.16 3.46
N ALA A 34 8.61 -4.00 2.23
CA ALA A 34 8.23 -2.88 1.37
C ALA A 34 6.76 -2.98 0.94
N ALA A 35 6.31 -4.17 0.53
CA ALA A 35 4.91 -4.42 0.15
C ALA A 35 3.94 -4.19 1.31
N ASP A 36 4.31 -4.61 2.53
CA ASP A 36 3.49 -4.42 3.72
C ASP A 36 3.35 -2.93 4.10
N ILE A 37 4.43 -2.15 3.95
CA ILE A 37 4.42 -0.69 4.18
C ILE A 37 3.53 0.02 3.15
N GLU A 38 3.65 -0.35 1.87
CA GLU A 38 2.86 0.24 0.79
C GLU A 38 1.36 -0.06 0.95
N TYR A 39 1.01 -1.31 1.27
CA TYR A 39 -0.38 -1.71 1.53
C TYR A 39 -0.98 -0.93 2.70
N ASN A 40 -0.25 -0.81 3.82
CA ASN A 40 -0.76 -0.11 5.00
C ASN A 40 -0.92 1.40 4.74
N SER A 41 0.01 2.02 4.01
CA SER A 41 -0.08 3.43 3.61
C SER A 41 -1.29 3.70 2.72
N CYS A 42 -1.46 2.89 1.66
CA CYS A 42 -2.59 3.02 0.73
C CYS A 42 -3.94 2.79 1.42
N TYR A 43 -4.02 1.82 2.32
CA TYR A 43 -5.22 1.53 3.10
C TYR A 43 -5.62 2.69 4.02
N LEU A 44 -4.65 3.27 4.74
CA LEU A 44 -4.89 4.41 5.64
C LEU A 44 -5.28 5.67 4.87
N GLN A 45 -4.65 5.94 3.74
CA GLN A 45 -5.02 7.05 2.85
C GLN A 45 -6.43 6.88 2.29
N SER A 46 -6.76 5.67 1.81
CA SER A 46 -8.09 5.35 1.28
C SER A 46 -9.19 5.51 2.33
N LYS A 47 -8.96 5.05 3.57
CA LYS A 47 -9.90 5.26 4.69
C LYS A 47 -10.07 6.73 5.03
N THR A 48 -9.00 7.51 5.01
CA THR A 48 -9.04 8.95 5.29
C THR A 48 -9.87 9.68 4.23
N LEU A 49 -9.65 9.39 2.94
CA LEU A 49 -10.41 9.97 1.85
C LEU A 49 -11.89 9.56 1.89
N SER A 50 -12.18 8.29 2.18
CA SER A 50 -13.55 7.81 2.33
C SER A 50 -14.27 8.48 3.49
N SER A 51 -13.59 8.71 4.62
CA SER A 51 -14.14 9.40 5.79
C SER A 51 -14.43 10.88 5.49
N PHE A 52 -13.51 11.55 4.79
CA PHE A 52 -13.69 12.92 4.33
C PHE A 52 -14.91 13.06 3.41
N ASN A 53 -15.00 12.20 2.39
CA ASN A 53 -16.12 12.19 1.45
C ASN A 53 -17.46 11.90 2.14
N HIS A 54 -17.48 11.00 3.14
CA HIS A 54 -18.68 10.73 3.92
C HIS A 54 -19.14 11.93 4.74
N LYS A 55 -18.20 12.63 5.41
CA LYS A 55 -18.50 13.86 6.16
C LYS A 55 -18.99 14.98 5.24
N ALA A 56 -18.36 15.17 4.10
CA ALA A 56 -18.80 16.13 3.09
C ALA A 56 -20.23 15.81 2.64
N ALA A 57 -20.50 14.56 2.23
CA ALA A 57 -21.83 14.12 1.80
C ALA A 57 -22.91 14.33 2.88
N GLN A 58 -22.61 14.02 4.15
CA GLN A 58 -23.53 14.30 5.26
C GLN A 58 -23.81 15.79 5.44
N SER A 59 -22.78 16.64 5.30
CA SER A 59 -22.91 18.09 5.38
C SER A 59 -23.82 18.64 4.28
N TYR A 60 -23.59 18.22 3.03
CA TYR A 60 -24.42 18.60 1.88
C TYR A 60 -25.88 18.20 2.07
N LEU A 61 -26.15 16.95 2.47
CA LEU A 61 -27.51 16.47 2.70
C LEU A 61 -28.22 17.23 3.83
N SER A 62 -27.49 17.61 4.87
CA SER A 62 -28.03 18.37 6.00
C SER A 62 -28.38 19.80 5.56
N ALA A 63 -27.48 20.47 4.83
CA ALA A 63 -27.71 21.81 4.30
C ALA A 63 -28.92 21.88 3.34
N ILE A 64 -29.06 20.89 2.45
CA ILE A 64 -30.22 20.79 1.53
C ILE A 64 -31.51 20.58 2.31
N LYS A 65 -31.49 19.73 3.34
CA LYS A 65 -32.65 19.45 4.19
C LYS A 65 -33.11 20.69 4.95
N ASP A 66 -32.18 21.47 5.49
CA ASP A 66 -32.49 22.71 6.19
C ASP A 66 -33.00 23.79 5.25
N ALA A 67 -32.41 23.92 4.05
CA ALA A 67 -32.90 24.84 3.01
C ALA A 67 -34.35 24.51 2.60
N THR A 68 -34.63 23.23 2.34
CA THR A 68 -35.97 22.73 1.99
C THR A 68 -36.99 22.99 3.10
N LYS A 69 -36.59 22.76 4.37
CA LYS A 69 -37.46 22.99 5.54
C LYS A 69 -37.79 24.47 5.74
N ASN A 70 -36.83 25.36 5.45
CA ASN A 70 -36.98 26.80 5.63
C ASN A 70 -37.54 27.50 4.38
N GLY A 71 -37.88 26.77 3.31
CA GLY A 71 -38.37 27.33 2.05
C GLY A 71 -37.32 28.17 1.30
N MET A 72 -36.03 27.97 1.60
CA MET A 72 -34.90 28.62 0.91
C MET A 72 -34.34 27.71 -0.18
N GLU A 73 -33.94 28.30 -1.31
CA GLU A 73 -33.16 27.59 -2.33
C GLU A 73 -31.73 27.34 -1.83
N TYR A 74 -31.21 26.14 -2.07
CA TYR A 74 -29.84 25.79 -1.72
C TYR A 74 -28.86 26.41 -2.74
N ASP A 75 -28.08 27.41 -2.34
CA ASP A 75 -27.02 28.00 -3.16
C ASP A 75 -25.68 27.27 -2.93
N SER A 76 -25.33 26.40 -3.88
CA SER A 76 -24.09 25.63 -3.91
C SER A 76 -22.82 26.50 -4.00
N SER A 77 -22.92 27.80 -4.30
CA SER A 77 -21.77 28.72 -4.36
C SER A 77 -21.07 28.89 -3.01
N SER A 78 -21.79 28.65 -1.90
CA SER A 78 -21.26 28.70 -0.54
C SER A 78 -20.51 27.43 -0.11
N ALA A 79 -20.66 26.33 -0.85
CA ALA A 79 -20.08 25.04 -0.50
C ALA A 79 -18.61 24.88 -0.93
N SER A 80 -18.08 25.88 -1.66
CA SER A 80 -16.70 25.88 -2.16
C SER A 80 -15.63 26.24 -1.11
N ALA A 81 -16.00 26.31 0.18
CA ALA A 81 -15.13 26.74 1.28
C ALA A 81 -14.82 25.63 2.32
N ILE A 82 -14.76 24.36 1.89
CA ILE A 82 -14.23 23.24 2.69
C ILE A 82 -12.81 22.91 2.23
#